data_AF-A0A6Y2UVR9-F1
#
_entry.id   AF-A0A6Y2UVR9-F1
#
_cell.length_a   1.000
_cell.length_b   1.000
_cell.length_c   1.000
_cell.angle_alpha   90.00
_cell.angle_beta   90.00
_cell.angle_gamma   90.00
#
_symmetry.space_group_name_H-M   'P 1'
#
loop_
_entity.id
_entity.type
_entity.pdbx_description
1 polymer ?
#
loop_
_entity_poly.entity_id
_entity_poly.type
_entity_poly.pdbx_seq_one_letter_code
_entity_poly.pdbx_strand_id
1 'polypeptide(L)'
;MNDLKEALVRHQLWISLGWNDVLGRYRRSVLGPFWITISMGVTISAMGPLYGSLFSSGSENFIMHLTLGMIFWAFLSATINESCGIFNESASIIKQSDLPLYLYILRVFYRQFMIMLHNFIIIPFVIFFTNTSVNLDILLFIPAII
;
A
#
# COMPACT_ATOMS: atom_id res chain seq x y z
N MET A 1 15.01 -21.98 7.85
CA MET A 1 15.80 -20.75 7.68
C MET A 1 16.47 -20.64 6.31
N ASN A 2 16.76 -21.73 5.60
CA ASN A 2 17.29 -21.68 4.23
C ASN A 2 16.28 -21.15 3.20
N ASP A 3 14.98 -21.42 3.37
CA ASP A 3 13.93 -20.93 2.44
C ASP A 3 13.84 -19.41 2.33
N LEU A 4 14.09 -18.68 3.44
CA LEU A 4 14.09 -17.21 3.45
C LEU A 4 15.26 -16.65 2.66
N LYS A 5 16.46 -17.24 2.85
CA LYS A 5 17.65 -16.88 2.07
C LYS A 5 17.47 -17.23 0.59
N GLU A 6 16.89 -18.38 0.29
CA GLU A 6 16.69 -18.81 -1.10
C GLU A 6 15.62 -17.97 -1.81
N ALA A 7 14.56 -17.57 -1.10
CA ALA A 7 13.56 -16.61 -1.59
C ALA A 7 14.15 -15.21 -1.82
N LEU A 8 15.04 -14.75 -0.94
CA LEU A 8 15.76 -13.47 -1.10
C LEU A 8 16.74 -13.50 -2.28
N VAL A 9 17.47 -14.60 -2.50
CA VAL A 9 18.37 -14.75 -3.65
C VAL A 9 17.60 -14.75 -4.97
N ARG A 10 16.40 -15.35 -4.99
CA ARG A 10 15.51 -15.37 -6.17
C ARG A 10 14.62 -14.13 -6.27
N HIS A 11 15.17 -12.93 -5.96
CA HIS A 11 14.38 -11.70 -5.95
C HIS A 11 13.71 -11.33 -7.28
N GLN A 12 14.40 -11.57 -8.39
CA GLN A 12 13.85 -11.31 -9.72
C GLN A 12 12.58 -12.14 -10.00
N LEU A 13 12.47 -13.35 -9.44
CA LEU A 13 11.31 -14.22 -9.64
C LEU A 13 10.08 -13.69 -8.92
N TRP A 14 10.17 -13.35 -7.63
CA TRP A 14 8.98 -12.85 -6.91
C TRP A 14 8.61 -11.42 -7.29
N ILE A 15 9.58 -10.58 -7.65
CA ILE A 15 9.30 -9.24 -8.20
C ILE A 15 8.60 -9.36 -9.55
N SER A 16 9.07 -10.23 -10.46
CA SER A 16 8.42 -10.41 -11.77
C SER A 16 7.04 -11.03 -11.65
N LEU A 17 6.86 -12.01 -10.75
CA LEU A 17 5.55 -12.62 -10.48
C LEU A 17 4.59 -11.65 -9.78
N GLY A 18 5.10 -10.80 -8.88
CA GLY A 18 4.36 -9.73 -8.23
C GLY A 18 3.97 -8.62 -9.21
N TRP A 19 4.86 -8.26 -10.12
CA TRP A 19 4.60 -7.32 -11.20
C TRP A 19 3.54 -7.84 -12.17
N ASN A 20 3.58 -9.13 -12.51
CA ASN A 20 2.53 -9.77 -13.31
C ASN A 20 1.18 -9.79 -12.60
N ASP A 21 1.14 -9.95 -11.28
CA ASP A 21 -0.10 -9.83 -10.49
C ASP A 21 -0.65 -8.41 -10.51
N VAL A 22 0.22 -7.42 -10.35
CA VAL A 22 -0.13 -6.00 -10.46
C VAL A 22 -0.70 -5.72 -11.85
N LEU A 23 0.03 -6.09 -12.92
CA LEU A 23 -0.43 -5.97 -14.31
C LEU A 23 -1.76 -6.70 -14.56
N GLY A 24 -1.95 -7.89 -14.01
CA GLY A 24 -3.19 -8.67 -14.16
C GLY A 24 -4.40 -7.96 -13.55
N ARG A 25 -4.24 -7.37 -12.36
CA ARG A 25 -5.29 -6.54 -11.72
C ARG A 25 -5.52 -5.23 -12.48
N TYR A 26 -4.47 -4.60 -12.99
CA TYR A 26 -4.55 -3.34 -13.73
C TYR A 26 -5.19 -3.54 -15.11
N ARG A 27 -4.94 -4.67 -15.78
CA ARG A 27 -5.49 -4.98 -17.11
C ARG A 27 -6.98 -5.37 -17.07
N ARG A 28 -7.50 -5.81 -15.92
CA ARG A 28 -8.91 -6.21 -15.74
C ARG A 28 -9.81 -5.13 -15.14
N SER A 29 -9.29 -3.97 -14.75
CA SER A 29 -10.07 -2.92 -14.06
C SER A 29 -10.21 -1.66 -14.92
N VAL A 30 -11.44 -1.30 -15.28
CA VAL A 30 -11.78 -0.17 -16.18
C VAL A 30 -11.29 1.19 -15.65
N LEU A 31 -11.20 1.35 -14.32
CA LEU A 31 -10.63 2.53 -13.63
C LEU A 31 -9.28 2.26 -12.94
N GLY A 32 -8.77 1.02 -13.05
CA GLY A 32 -7.44 0.63 -12.56
C GLY A 32 -7.14 1.03 -11.10
N PRO A 33 -5.94 1.56 -10.82
CA PRO A 33 -5.51 2.00 -9.49
C PRO A 33 -6.13 3.34 -9.05
N PHE A 34 -6.62 4.14 -10.01
CA PHE A 34 -7.21 5.46 -9.73
C PHE A 34 -8.43 5.36 -8.83
N TRP A 35 -9.20 4.27 -8.95
CA TRP A 35 -10.36 4.02 -8.09
C TRP A 35 -9.98 3.86 -6.61
N ILE A 36 -8.85 3.20 -6.33
CA ILE A 36 -8.37 2.99 -4.96
C ILE A 36 -8.01 4.34 -4.33
N THR A 37 -7.30 5.20 -5.09
CA THR A 37 -6.95 6.54 -4.65
C THR A 37 -8.19 7.42 -4.44
N ILE A 38 -9.19 7.34 -5.31
CA ILE A 38 -10.47 8.06 -5.15
C ILE A 38 -11.18 7.60 -3.88
N SER A 39 -11.27 6.29 -3.64
CA SER A 39 -11.91 5.73 -2.44
C SER A 39 -11.22 6.21 -1.15
N MET A 40 -9.89 6.22 -1.15
CA MET A 40 -9.10 6.78 -0.04
C MET A 40 -9.40 8.28 0.16
N GLY A 41 -9.44 9.05 -0.92
CA GLY A 41 -9.77 10.49 -0.88
C GLY A 41 -11.17 10.77 -0.35
N VAL A 42 -12.16 9.98 -0.76
CA VAL A 42 -13.54 10.07 -0.25
C VAL A 42 -13.58 9.73 1.25
N THR A 43 -12.84 8.71 1.68
CA THR A 43 -12.77 8.32 3.10
C THR A 43 -12.16 9.44 3.95
N ILE A 44 -11.05 10.02 3.51
CA ILE A 44 -10.40 11.17 4.18
C ILE A 44 -11.33 12.39 4.17
N SER A 45 -12.03 12.65 3.07
CA SER A 45 -12.97 13.77 2.95
C SER A 45 -14.19 13.62 3.86
N ALA A 46 -14.65 12.39 4.09
CA ALA A 46 -15.73 12.11 5.04
C ALA A 46 -15.26 12.23 6.50
N MET A 47 -14.06 11.74 6.81
CA MET A 47 -13.50 11.76 8.17
C MET A 47 -12.96 13.14 8.57
N GLY A 48 -12.40 13.90 7.64
CA GLY A 48 -11.72 15.18 7.88
C GLY A 48 -12.58 16.20 8.64
N PRO A 49 -13.80 16.53 8.16
CA PRO A 49 -14.70 17.45 8.86
C PRO A 49 -15.18 16.91 10.21
N LEU A 50 -15.42 15.60 10.30
CA LEU A 50 -15.90 14.96 11.53
C LEU A 50 -14.87 15.13 12.65
N TYR A 51 -13.60 14.82 12.37
CA TYR A 51 -12.52 14.98 13.33
C TYR A 51 -12.10 16.45 13.51
N GLY A 52 -12.18 17.28 12.47
CA GLY A 52 -11.93 18.72 12.58
C GLY A 52 -12.90 19.42 13.54
N SER A 53 -14.14 18.92 13.66
CA SER A 53 -15.11 19.42 14.64
C SER A 53 -14.80 18.99 16.09
N LEU A 54 -14.14 17.83 16.27
CA LEU A 54 -13.76 17.28 17.57
C LEU A 54 -12.43 17.88 18.08
N PHE A 55 -11.49 18.12 17.18
CA PHE A 55 -10.17 18.68 17.47
C PHE A 55 -10.12 20.15 17.06
N SER A 56 -10.73 21.00 17.89
CA SER A 56 -10.92 22.45 17.71
C SER A 56 -9.63 23.30 17.59
N SER A 57 -8.44 22.68 17.53
CA SER A 57 -7.14 23.35 17.43
C SER A 57 -6.21 22.58 16.47
N GLY A 58 -5.99 23.12 15.27
CA GLY A 58 -4.98 22.62 14.32
C GLY A 58 -5.49 21.66 13.22
N SER A 59 -6.64 21.98 12.61
CA SER A 59 -7.28 21.25 11.50
C SER A 59 -6.31 20.71 10.43
N GLU A 60 -5.34 21.53 10.02
CA GLU A 60 -4.47 21.26 8.88
C GLU A 60 -3.45 20.13 9.13
N ASN A 61 -2.72 20.20 10.24
CA ASN A 61 -1.73 19.18 10.60
C ASN A 61 -2.40 17.83 10.91
N PHE A 62 -3.62 17.86 11.43
CA PHE A 62 -4.37 16.65 11.75
C PHE A 62 -4.81 15.90 10.49
N ILE A 63 -5.29 16.59 9.45
CA ILE A 63 -5.72 15.98 8.19
C ILE A 63 -4.53 15.26 7.52
N MET A 64 -3.34 15.85 7.55
CA MET A 64 -2.14 15.21 7.01
C MET A 64 -1.73 13.96 7.81
N HIS A 65 -1.79 14.04 9.14
CA HIS A 65 -1.52 12.88 10.01
C HIS A 65 -2.53 11.74 9.79
N LEU A 66 -3.81 12.08 9.67
CA LEU A 66 -4.88 11.13 9.37
C LEU A 66 -4.70 10.49 8.00
N THR A 67 -4.34 11.28 6.98
CA THR A 67 -4.08 10.77 5.62
C THR A 67 -2.96 9.74 5.62
N LEU A 68 -1.82 10.06 6.24
CA LEU A 68 -0.70 9.13 6.36
C LEU A 68 -1.10 7.87 7.13
N GLY A 69 -1.75 8.03 8.28
CA GLY A 69 -2.23 6.92 9.11
C GLY A 69 -3.16 5.99 8.35
N MET A 70 -4.10 6.55 7.57
CA MET A 70 -5.05 5.77 6.77
C MET A 70 -4.37 4.99 5.62
N ILE A 71 -3.38 5.58 4.95
CA ILE A 71 -2.61 4.90 3.91
C ILE A 71 -1.85 3.70 4.49
N PHE A 72 -1.13 3.89 5.60
CA PHE A 72 -0.38 2.83 6.26
C PHE A 72 -1.30 1.75 6.84
N TRP A 73 -2.41 2.16 7.46
CA TRP A 73 -3.40 1.24 8.00
C TRP A 73 -4.02 0.38 6.90
N ALA A 74 -4.41 0.99 5.78
CA ALA A 74 -4.94 0.27 4.63
C ALA A 74 -3.92 -0.74 4.08
N PHE A 75 -2.66 -0.34 3.95
CA PHE A 75 -1.57 -1.23 3.53
C PHE A 75 -1.40 -2.43 4.47
N LEU A 76 -1.33 -2.20 5.78
CA LEU A 76 -1.18 -3.27 6.78
C LEU A 76 -2.37 -4.23 6.76
N SER A 77 -3.58 -3.67 6.80
CA SER A 77 -4.82 -4.45 6.78
C SER A 77 -4.92 -5.30 5.52
N ALA A 78 -4.67 -4.73 4.35
CA ALA A 78 -4.72 -5.46 3.09
C ALA A 78 -3.64 -6.55 3.00
N THR A 79 -2.42 -6.26 3.45
CA THR A 79 -1.32 -7.23 3.46
C THR A 79 -1.63 -8.43 4.34
N ILE A 80 -2.14 -8.21 5.55
CA ILE A 80 -2.49 -9.30 6.49
C ILE A 80 -3.62 -10.14 5.91
N ASN A 81 -4.71 -9.51 5.47
CA ASN A 81 -5.88 -10.22 4.95
C ASN A 81 -5.55 -11.02 3.67
N GLU A 82 -4.85 -10.41 2.71
CA GLU A 82 -4.49 -11.12 1.47
C GLU A 82 -3.45 -12.23 1.71
N SER A 83 -2.55 -12.06 2.68
CA SER A 83 -1.57 -13.11 3.04
C SER A 83 -2.24 -14.35 3.64
N CYS A 84 -3.35 -14.20 4.36
CA CYS A 84 -4.12 -15.35 4.84
C CYS A 84 -4.76 -16.14 3.69
N GLY A 85 -5.15 -15.48 2.60
CA GLY A 85 -5.82 -16.11 1.45
C GLY A 85 -4.88 -16.66 0.37
N ILE A 86 -3.63 -16.21 0.32
CA ILE A 86 -2.75 -16.46 -0.84
C ILE A 86 -2.45 -17.94 -1.09
N PHE A 87 -2.37 -18.75 -0.04
CA PHE A 87 -2.10 -20.18 -0.18
C PHE A 87 -3.26 -20.93 -0.83
N ASN A 88 -4.49 -20.50 -0.54
CA ASN A 88 -5.68 -21.06 -1.18
C ASN A 88 -5.78 -20.61 -2.64
N GLU A 89 -5.53 -19.33 -2.91
CA GLU A 89 -5.52 -18.78 -4.27
C GLU A 89 -4.43 -19.42 -5.16
N SER A 90 -3.25 -19.68 -4.56
CA SER A 90 -2.10 -20.25 -5.26
C SER A 90 -2.06 -21.78 -5.22
N ALA A 91 -3.10 -22.46 -4.69
CA ALA A 91 -3.10 -23.91 -4.49
C ALA A 91 -2.85 -24.71 -5.77
N SER A 92 -3.32 -24.23 -6.92
CA SER A 92 -3.07 -24.85 -8.23
C SER A 92 -1.58 -24.78 -8.63
N ILE A 93 -0.94 -23.64 -8.36
CA ILE A 93 0.48 -23.40 -8.68
C ILE A 93 1.38 -24.19 -7.72
N ILE A 94 1.04 -24.22 -6.44
CA ILE A 94 1.78 -24.97 -5.41
C ILE A 94 1.78 -26.47 -5.73
N LYS A 95 0.66 -27.01 -6.23
CA LYS A 95 0.56 -28.44 -6.61
C LYS A 95 1.35 -28.80 -7.86
N GLN A 96 1.67 -27.83 -8.71
CA GLN A 96 2.35 -28.04 -9.99
C GLN A 96 3.82 -27.62 -9.98
N SER A 97 4.25 -26.81 -9.00
CA SER A 97 5.59 -26.24 -8.93
C SER A 97 6.14 -26.31 -7.51
N ASP A 98 7.38 -26.77 -7.39
CA ASP A 98 8.08 -26.94 -6.12
C ASP A 98 8.80 -25.63 -5.74
N LEU A 99 8.00 -24.60 -5.43
CA LEU A 99 8.49 -23.27 -5.04
C LEU A 99 8.36 -23.04 -3.53
N PRO A 100 9.32 -22.33 -2.90
CA PRO A 100 9.26 -22.05 -1.47
C PRO A 100 8.04 -21.18 -1.11
N LEU A 101 7.32 -21.58 -0.06
CA LEU A 101 6.07 -20.94 0.36
C LEU A 101 6.21 -19.43 0.66
N TYR A 102 7.38 -19.00 1.12
CA TYR A 102 7.69 -17.58 1.39
C TYR A 102 7.61 -16.69 0.13
N LEU A 103 7.81 -17.27 -1.05
CA LEU A 103 7.74 -16.54 -2.32
C LEU A 103 6.34 -15.96 -2.56
N TYR A 104 5.30 -16.73 -2.21
CA TYR A 104 3.91 -16.28 -2.35
C TYR A 104 3.55 -15.15 -1.38
N ILE A 105 4.08 -15.17 -0.16
CA ILE A 105 3.89 -14.09 0.82
C ILE A 105 4.59 -12.81 0.32
N LEU A 106 5.85 -12.91 -0.14
CA LEU A 106 6.60 -11.78 -0.70
C LEU A 106 5.91 -11.17 -1.92
N ARG A 107 5.24 -12.00 -2.74
CA ARG A 107 4.43 -11.54 -3.88
C ARG A 107 3.26 -10.66 -3.45
N VAL A 108 2.55 -11.05 -2.39
CA VAL A 108 1.45 -10.26 -1.80
C VAL A 108 1.99 -8.95 -1.25
N PHE A 109 3.07 -9.02 -0.47
CA PHE A 109 3.70 -7.85 0.11
C PHE A 109 4.12 -6.84 -0.98
N TYR A 110 4.79 -7.29 -2.04
CA TYR A 110 5.19 -6.45 -3.16
C TYR A 110 3.99 -5.78 -3.84
N ARG A 111 2.91 -6.53 -4.08
CA ARG A 111 1.68 -5.99 -4.66
C ARG A 111 1.05 -4.92 -3.77
N GLN A 112 0.94 -5.17 -2.47
CA GLN A 112 0.37 -4.21 -1.52
C GLN A 112 1.26 -2.99 -1.35
N PHE A 113 2.58 -3.17 -1.38
CA PHE A 113 3.54 -2.08 -1.35
C PHE A 113 3.38 -1.17 -2.58
N MET A 114 3.18 -1.75 -3.77
CA MET A 114 2.86 -0.97 -4.98
C MET A 114 1.54 -0.21 -4.85
N ILE A 115 0.52 -0.79 -4.23
CA ILE A 115 -0.76 -0.11 -3.99
C ILE A 115 -0.58 1.05 -2.99
N MET A 116 0.19 0.86 -1.93
CA MET A 116 0.55 1.91 -0.97
C MET A 116 1.29 3.06 -1.67
N LEU A 117 2.26 2.75 -2.54
CA LEU A 117 2.96 3.74 -3.36
C LEU A 117 2.03 4.55 -4.26
N HIS A 118 0.99 3.93 -4.84
CA HIS A 118 -0.01 4.67 -5.60
C HIS A 118 -0.87 5.58 -4.72
N ASN A 119 -1.20 5.15 -3.49
CA ASN A 119 -1.96 5.98 -2.55
C ASN A 119 -1.16 7.19 -2.06
N PHE A 120 0.18 7.15 -2.06
CA PHE A 120 1.01 8.32 -1.75
C PHE A 120 0.79 9.50 -2.71
N ILE A 121 0.30 9.26 -3.94
CA ILE A 121 -0.09 10.33 -4.88
C ILE A 121 -1.17 11.23 -4.28
N ILE A 122 -1.94 10.78 -3.29
CA ILE A 122 -2.98 11.60 -2.65
C ILE A 122 -2.39 12.70 -1.75
N ILE A 123 -1.17 12.52 -1.23
CA ILE A 123 -0.53 13.48 -0.33
C ILE A 123 -0.37 14.86 -0.96
N PRO A 124 0.20 15.04 -2.17
CA PRO A 124 0.29 16.36 -2.79
C PRO A 124 -1.09 17.01 -3.02
N PHE A 125 -2.13 16.22 -3.29
CA PHE A 125 -3.51 16.75 -3.40
C PHE A 125 -4.03 17.27 -2.05
N VAL A 126 -3.77 16.54 -0.97
CA VAL A 126 -4.16 16.97 0.39
C VAL A 126 -3.38 18.22 0.80
N ILE A 127 -2.06 18.26 0.58
CA ILE A 127 -1.23 19.44 0.87
C ILE A 127 -1.75 20.68 0.12
N PHE A 128 -2.12 20.53 -1.16
CA PHE A 128 -2.68 21.63 -1.96
C PHE A 128 -3.99 22.16 -1.38
N PHE A 129 -4.88 21.29 -0.90
CA PHE A 129 -6.14 21.70 -0.28
C PHE A 129 -5.98 22.31 1.11
N THR A 130 -5.00 21.82 1.87
CA THR A 130 -4.81 22.16 3.28
C THR A 130 -3.84 23.33 3.48
N ASN A 131 -3.18 23.83 2.43
CA ASN A 131 -2.22 24.97 2.48
C ASN A 131 -1.12 24.84 3.54
N THR A 132 -0.82 23.61 3.95
CA THR A 132 0.17 23.33 4.98
C THR A 132 1.57 23.65 4.47
N SER A 133 2.34 24.43 5.24
CA SER A 133 3.74 24.73 4.96
C SER A 133 4.55 23.43 4.87
N VAL A 134 4.96 23.08 3.67
CA VAL A 134 5.73 21.88 3.37
C VAL A 134 7.13 22.07 3.97
N ASN A 135 7.38 21.52 5.15
CA ASN A 135 8.70 21.57 5.77
C ASN A 135 9.64 20.55 5.12
N LEU A 136 10.94 20.84 5.07
CA LEU A 136 12.00 19.98 4.53
C LEU A 136 12.10 18.62 5.26
N ASP A 137 11.38 18.45 6.37
CA ASP A 137 11.24 17.18 7.10
C ASP A 137 10.63 16.05 6.25
N ILE A 138 9.98 16.34 5.11
CA ILE A 138 9.54 15.31 4.15
C ILE A 138 10.74 14.52 3.59
N LEU A 139 11.94 15.13 3.54
CA LEU A 139 13.17 14.47 3.10
C LEU A 139 13.68 13.43 4.12
N LEU A 140 13.28 13.53 5.40
CA LEU A 140 13.57 12.54 6.43
C LEU A 140 12.77 11.23 6.26
N PHE A 141 11.82 11.17 5.33
CA PHE A 141 11.13 9.92 5.00
C PHE A 141 12.06 8.89 4.34
N ILE A 142 13.11 9.35 3.63
CA ILE A 142 14.11 8.50 2.98
C ILE A 142 14.95 7.72 4.01
N PRO A 143 15.52 8.34 5.06
CA PRO A 143 16.22 7.61 6.12
C PRO A 143 15.29 6.82 7.05
N ALA A 144 13.99 7.12 7.13
CA ALA A 144 13.04 6.30 7.88
C ALA A 144 12.73 4.96 7.19
N ILE A 145 13.00 4.85 5.88
CA ILE A 145 12.80 3.64 5.06
C ILE A 145 14.08 2.79 4.97
N ILE A 146 15.26 3.38 5.21
CA ILE A 146 16.58 2.72 5.20
C ILE A 146 16.91 2.19 6.59
#